data_AF-A0A2V7HZF3-F1
#
_entry.id   AF-A0A2V7HZF3-F1
#
_cell.length_a   1.000
_cell.length_b   1.000
_cell.length_c   1.000
_cell.angle_alpha   90.00
_cell.angle_beta   90.00
_cell.angle_gamma   90.00
#
_symmetry.space_group_name_H-M   'P 1'
#
loop_
_entity.id
_entity.type
_entity.pdbx_description
1 polymer ?
#
loop_
_entity_poly.entity_id
_entity_poly.type
_entity_poly.pdbx_seq_one_letter_code
_entity_poly.pdbx_strand_id
1 'polypeptide(L)'
;MRDNRASTTSSRSSAATGSTRELPCRPGAPVRPAELCGGRAMAQVRLTRLHPSLGAEVAGVDLGAPIDEPTRHTLSRALADHLALAFHDQSLTPGQYLAAASAFGPPMEQHYSQHNMPDFPMIGLIWHRNGQQPAEQWHTDHTNRERPPAATILYGVEIPSAGGGTSVANMRAAYLALPEDERRRLESLTTFNGLDGHAD
;
A
#
# COMPACT_ATOMS: atom_id res chain seq x y z
N MET A 1 43.39 23.83 26.70
CA MET A 1 44.47 24.68 27.25
C MET A 1 45.57 23.74 27.75
N ARG A 2 46.72 23.77 27.05
CA ARG A 2 48.05 23.19 27.39
C ARG A 2 48.22 21.66 27.38
N ASP A 3 48.66 21.17 26.22
CA ASP A 3 49.86 20.35 25.93
C ASP A 3 50.63 19.69 27.08
N ASN A 4 51.02 18.41 26.88
CA ASN A 4 52.44 18.09 26.67
C ASN A 4 52.67 16.70 26.00
N ARG A 5 53.36 16.75 24.84
CA ARG A 5 54.45 15.89 24.29
C ARG A 5 54.64 14.45 24.79
N ALA A 6 55.21 13.50 24.04
CA ALA A 6 55.60 13.27 22.64
C ALA A 6 56.54 12.05 22.72
N SER A 7 56.45 11.04 21.85
CA SER A 7 57.65 10.37 21.32
C SER A 7 57.30 9.49 20.12
N THR A 8 57.80 9.96 18.99
CA THR A 8 57.97 9.29 17.71
C THR A 8 59.03 8.19 17.77
N THR A 9 58.87 7.12 16.98
CA THR A 9 59.97 6.68 16.10
C THR A 9 59.46 5.94 14.87
N SER A 10 59.92 6.44 13.73
CA SER A 10 59.81 5.91 12.39
C SER A 10 60.95 4.92 12.12
N SER A 11 60.73 3.90 11.30
CA SER A 11 61.79 3.40 10.42
C SER A 11 61.20 2.85 9.11
N ARG A 12 61.70 3.40 8.00
CA ARG A 12 61.59 2.89 6.63
C ARG A 12 62.80 1.99 6.34
N SER A 13 62.65 1.03 5.43
CA SER A 13 63.60 0.69 4.34
C SER A 13 63.05 -0.53 3.57
N SER A 14 62.62 -0.40 2.32
CA SER A 14 63.37 -0.48 1.04
C SER A 14 63.38 -1.88 0.42
N ALA A 15 63.18 -1.86 -0.90
CA ALA A 15 62.92 -2.93 -1.86
C ALA A 15 64.03 -3.99 -2.00
N ALA A 16 63.61 -5.19 -2.44
CA ALA A 16 64.40 -6.07 -3.29
C ALA A 16 63.48 -6.78 -4.30
N THR A 17 63.85 -6.63 -5.58
CA THR A 17 63.31 -7.24 -6.79
C THR A 17 63.47 -8.76 -6.83
N GLY A 18 62.44 -9.46 -7.32
CA GLY A 18 62.49 -10.90 -7.60
C GLY A 18 61.46 -11.31 -8.64
N SER A 19 61.89 -11.29 -9.91
CA SER A 19 61.15 -11.79 -11.07
C SER A 19 60.88 -13.29 -10.96
N THR A 20 59.60 -13.70 -11.07
CA THR A 20 59.23 -15.09 -11.37
C THR A 20 58.07 -15.12 -12.37
N ARG A 21 58.47 -15.25 -13.64
CA ARG A 21 57.82 -15.94 -14.77
C ARG A 21 56.32 -16.23 -14.67
N GLU A 22 55.58 -15.55 -15.53
CA GLU A 22 54.24 -15.92 -15.99
C GLU A 22 54.22 -17.32 -16.64
N LEU A 23 53.24 -18.14 -16.25
CA LEU A 23 52.88 -19.39 -16.93
C LEU A 23 51.64 -19.13 -17.81
N PRO A 24 51.62 -19.60 -19.07
CA PRO A 24 50.54 -19.28 -19.99
C PRO A 24 49.23 -20.01 -19.66
N CYS A 25 48.16 -19.26 -19.89
CA CYS A 25 46.76 -19.64 -19.77
C CYS A 25 46.44 -20.90 -20.60
N ARG A 26 45.83 -21.92 -19.98
CA ARG A 26 45.25 -23.07 -20.69
C ARG A 26 43.79 -22.78 -21.05
N PRO A 27 43.35 -22.92 -22.30
CA PRO A 27 41.95 -22.80 -22.67
C PRO A 27 41.25 -24.17 -22.49
N GLY A 28 40.01 -24.12 -22.00
CA GLY A 28 39.06 -25.24 -22.17
C GLY A 28 38.67 -25.98 -20.89
N ALA A 29 37.82 -25.36 -20.07
CA ALA A 29 36.86 -26.10 -19.27
C ALA A 29 35.48 -25.44 -19.49
N PRO A 30 34.43 -26.18 -19.88
CA PRO A 30 33.11 -25.60 -20.02
C PRO A 30 32.60 -25.24 -18.62
N VAL A 31 32.51 -23.94 -18.35
CA VAL A 31 31.78 -23.42 -17.20
C VAL A 31 30.32 -23.80 -17.43
N ARG A 32 29.79 -24.72 -16.63
CA ARG A 32 28.36 -25.04 -16.61
C ARG A 32 27.61 -23.72 -16.37
N PRO A 33 26.55 -23.40 -17.14
CA PRO A 33 25.71 -22.28 -16.77
C PRO A 33 25.21 -22.56 -15.36
N ALA A 34 25.45 -21.62 -14.45
CA ALA A 34 24.79 -21.61 -13.16
C ALA A 34 23.30 -21.68 -13.45
N GLU A 35 22.66 -22.78 -13.04
CA GLU A 35 21.21 -22.86 -12.96
C GLU A 35 20.76 -21.72 -12.05
N LEU A 36 20.29 -20.63 -12.66
CA LEU A 36 19.46 -19.63 -12.02
C LEU A 36 18.11 -20.30 -11.71
N CYS A 37 18.13 -21.25 -10.78
CA CYS A 37 16.94 -21.77 -10.13
C CYS A 37 16.49 -20.76 -9.10
N GLY A 38 15.46 -20.00 -9.45
CA GLY A 38 14.83 -19.05 -8.53
C GLY A 38 13.94 -18.02 -9.20
N GLY A 39 13.39 -18.31 -10.39
CA GLY A 39 12.24 -17.56 -10.86
C GLY A 39 11.09 -17.82 -9.89
N ARG A 40 10.90 -16.94 -8.91
CA ARG A 40 9.71 -16.93 -8.06
C ARG A 40 8.54 -16.83 -9.04
N ALA A 41 7.74 -17.89 -9.16
CA ALA A 41 6.59 -17.91 -10.03
C ALA A 41 5.80 -16.63 -9.77
N MET A 42 5.57 -15.82 -10.81
CA MET A 42 4.77 -14.60 -10.73
C MET A 42 3.49 -14.95 -9.98
N ALA A 43 3.28 -14.31 -8.84
CA ALA A 43 2.11 -14.56 -8.02
C ALA A 43 0.87 -14.25 -8.89
N GLN A 44 0.16 -15.28 -9.35
CA GLN A 44 -1.00 -15.06 -10.20
C GLN A 44 -2.14 -14.54 -9.32
N VAL A 45 -2.39 -13.25 -9.42
CA VAL A 45 -3.55 -12.59 -8.82
C VAL A 45 -4.81 -13.27 -9.35
N ARG A 46 -5.61 -13.85 -8.45
CA ARG A 46 -6.92 -14.44 -8.76
C ARG A 46 -8.01 -13.54 -8.21
N LEU A 47 -8.99 -13.22 -9.05
CA LEU A 47 -10.14 -12.40 -8.69
C LEU A 47 -11.41 -13.24 -8.74
N THR A 48 -12.16 -13.27 -7.63
CA THR A 48 -13.49 -13.87 -7.55
C THR A 48 -14.51 -12.77 -7.34
N ARG A 49 -15.43 -12.57 -8.28
CA ARG A 49 -16.45 -11.52 -8.15
C ARG A 49 -17.41 -11.86 -7.00
N LEU A 50 -17.69 -10.88 -6.13
CA LEU A 50 -18.61 -11.03 -5.00
C LEU A 50 -20.06 -10.66 -5.38
N HIS A 51 -20.24 -9.63 -6.21
CA HIS A 51 -21.56 -9.19 -6.67
C HIS A 51 -21.50 -8.76 -8.15
N PRO A 52 -22.59 -8.91 -8.95
CA PRO A 52 -22.58 -8.55 -10.37
C PRO A 52 -22.14 -7.11 -10.67
N SER A 53 -22.41 -6.18 -9.75
CA SER A 53 -22.12 -4.75 -9.94
C SER A 53 -20.88 -4.23 -9.22
N LEU A 54 -20.36 -4.91 -8.18
CA LEU A 54 -19.22 -4.44 -7.39
C LEU A 54 -18.62 -5.59 -6.56
N GLY A 55 -17.42 -5.37 -6.03
CA GLY A 55 -16.77 -6.30 -5.10
C GLY A 55 -16.05 -7.44 -5.81
N ALA A 56 -14.79 -7.65 -5.45
CA ALA A 56 -14.06 -8.86 -5.76
C ALA A 56 -13.20 -9.30 -4.57
N GLU A 57 -13.16 -10.60 -4.34
CA GLU A 57 -12.16 -11.23 -3.49
C GLU A 57 -10.86 -11.39 -4.28
N VAL A 58 -9.74 -11.06 -3.65
CA VAL A 58 -8.40 -11.19 -4.23
C VAL A 58 -7.64 -12.28 -3.50
N ALA A 59 -7.11 -13.23 -4.27
CA ALA A 59 -6.28 -14.31 -3.75
C ALA A 59 -4.98 -14.45 -4.55
N GLY A 60 -4.00 -15.13 -3.95
CA GLY A 60 -2.68 -15.31 -4.55
C GLY A 60 -1.75 -14.10 -4.38
N VAL A 61 -2.10 -13.15 -3.51
CA VAL A 61 -1.27 -11.99 -3.15
C VAL A 61 -1.04 -11.98 -1.64
N ASP A 62 0.21 -11.85 -1.23
CA ASP A 62 0.61 -11.60 0.16
C ASP A 62 0.97 -10.11 0.30
N LEU A 63 0.12 -9.36 1.00
CA LEU A 63 0.31 -7.92 1.23
C LEU A 63 1.41 -7.63 2.28
N GLY A 64 1.87 -8.65 3.01
CA GLY A 64 2.99 -8.54 3.95
C GLY A 64 4.36 -8.50 3.27
N ALA A 65 4.42 -8.83 1.98
CA ALA A 65 5.64 -8.84 1.19
C ALA A 65 5.68 -7.65 0.20
N PRO A 66 6.88 -7.27 -0.29
CA PRO A 66 6.98 -6.29 -1.38
C PRO A 66 6.17 -6.72 -2.61
N ILE A 67 5.32 -5.81 -3.10
CA ILE A 67 4.47 -6.03 -4.27
C ILE A 67 5.17 -5.46 -5.50
N ASP A 68 5.36 -6.29 -6.52
CA ASP A 68 5.98 -5.86 -7.78
C ASP A 68 5.03 -4.98 -8.63
N GLU A 69 5.61 -4.23 -9.56
CA GLU A 69 4.85 -3.29 -10.39
C GLU A 69 3.72 -3.94 -11.22
N PRO A 70 3.93 -5.11 -11.86
CA PRO A 70 2.84 -5.81 -12.56
C PRO A 70 1.66 -6.17 -11.65
N THR A 71 1.94 -6.64 -10.43
CA THR A 71 0.91 -6.97 -9.44
C THR A 71 0.21 -5.69 -8.99
N ARG A 72 0.94 -4.61 -8.68
CA ARG A 72 0.36 -3.30 -8.33
C ARG A 72 -0.60 -2.81 -9.41
N HIS A 73 -0.17 -2.84 -10.68
CA HIS A 73 -1.02 -2.43 -11.80
C HIS A 73 -2.29 -3.28 -11.90
N THR A 74 -2.16 -4.60 -11.72
CA THR A 74 -3.30 -5.54 -11.73
C THR A 74 -4.29 -5.21 -10.60
N LEU A 75 -3.80 -4.95 -9.39
CA LEU A 75 -4.64 -4.59 -8.23
C LEU A 75 -5.32 -3.23 -8.41
N SER A 76 -4.62 -2.22 -8.93
CA SER A 76 -5.22 -0.91 -9.20
C SER A 76 -6.33 -0.99 -10.25
N ARG A 77 -6.14 -1.78 -11.31
CA ARG A 77 -7.19 -2.03 -12.30
C ARG A 77 -8.37 -2.79 -11.71
N ALA A 78 -8.10 -3.84 -10.94
CA ALA A 78 -9.13 -4.61 -10.25
C ALA A 78 -9.97 -3.71 -9.33
N LEU A 79 -9.34 -2.79 -8.58
CA LEU A 79 -10.06 -1.83 -7.74
C LEU A 79 -10.92 -0.87 -8.58
N ALA A 80 -10.40 -0.38 -9.70
CA ALA A 80 -11.16 0.50 -10.59
C ALA A 80 -12.37 -0.19 -11.23
N ASP A 81 -12.24 -1.48 -11.57
CA ASP A 81 -13.29 -2.28 -12.24
C ASP A 81 -14.34 -2.81 -11.24
N HIS A 82 -13.90 -3.21 -10.04
CA HIS A 82 -14.75 -3.84 -9.03
C HIS A 82 -15.16 -2.91 -7.89
N LEU A 83 -14.60 -1.70 -7.79
CA LEU A 83 -14.88 -0.66 -6.78
C LEU A 83 -14.49 -1.01 -5.33
N ALA A 84 -14.50 -2.28 -4.95
CA ALA A 84 -14.08 -2.77 -3.65
C ALA A 84 -13.36 -4.11 -3.80
N LEU A 85 -12.24 -4.26 -3.09
CA LEU A 85 -11.45 -5.50 -3.05
C LEU A 85 -11.40 -6.03 -1.62
N ALA A 86 -11.62 -7.33 -1.45
CA ALA A 86 -11.46 -8.03 -0.19
C ALA A 86 -10.24 -8.95 -0.24
N PHE A 87 -9.38 -8.87 0.77
CA PHE A 87 -8.22 -9.74 0.94
C PHE A 87 -8.40 -10.53 2.23
N HIS A 88 -8.35 -11.84 2.14
CA HIS A 88 -8.44 -12.72 3.30
C HIS A 88 -7.06 -13.20 3.75
N ASP A 89 -7.00 -13.69 4.99
CA ASP A 89 -5.84 -14.36 5.57
C ASP A 89 -4.55 -13.53 5.56
N GLN A 90 -4.67 -12.20 5.69
CA GLN A 90 -3.54 -11.28 5.80
C GLN A 90 -3.22 -11.04 7.27
N SER A 91 -1.94 -11.18 7.64
CA SER A 91 -1.43 -10.85 8.99
C SER A 91 -0.35 -9.78 8.86
N LEU A 92 -0.76 -8.52 8.96
CA LEU A 92 0.10 -7.37 8.69
C LEU A 92 0.52 -6.67 9.98
N THR A 93 1.82 -6.36 10.08
CA THR A 93 2.30 -5.33 11.00
C THR A 93 1.84 -3.94 10.52
N PRO A 94 1.82 -2.90 11.38
CA PRO A 94 1.45 -1.55 10.95
C PRO A 94 2.32 -1.02 9.77
N GLY A 95 3.61 -1.32 9.77
CA GLY A 95 4.50 -0.95 8.67
C GLY A 95 4.17 -1.67 7.35
N GLN A 96 3.83 -2.96 7.42
CA GLN A 96 3.38 -3.72 6.25
C GLN A 96 2.02 -3.24 5.74
N TYR A 97 1.09 -2.90 6.64
CA TYR A 97 -0.19 -2.30 6.29
C TYR A 97 -0.01 -0.98 5.51
N LEU A 98 0.88 -0.11 5.98
CA LEU A 98 1.19 1.14 5.29
C LEU A 98 1.86 0.91 3.93
N ALA A 99 2.77 -0.08 3.84
CA ALA A 99 3.39 -0.46 2.57
C ALA A 99 2.35 -1.03 1.58
N ALA A 100 1.42 -1.86 2.05
CA ALA A 100 0.32 -2.40 1.26
C ALA A 100 -0.64 -1.30 0.78
N ALA A 101 -0.99 -0.35 1.65
CA ALA A 101 -1.79 0.82 1.28
C ALA A 101 -1.09 1.65 0.18
N SER A 102 0.23 1.81 0.29
CA SER A 102 1.06 2.53 -0.68
C SER A 102 1.05 1.88 -2.07
N ALA A 103 0.68 0.61 -2.17
CA ALA A 103 0.51 -0.07 -3.46
C ALA A 103 -0.61 0.56 -4.31
N PHE A 104 -1.61 1.18 -3.68
CA PHE A 104 -2.77 1.78 -4.34
C PHE A 104 -2.63 3.30 -4.56
N GLY A 105 -1.60 3.93 -4.01
CA GLY A 105 -1.34 5.36 -4.09
C GLY A 105 -0.67 5.89 -2.83
N PRO A 106 -0.23 7.16 -2.80
CA PRO A 106 0.37 7.75 -1.61
C PRO A 106 -0.65 7.78 -0.45
N PRO A 107 -0.30 7.29 0.75
CA PRO A 107 -1.16 7.40 1.92
C PRO A 107 -1.43 8.87 2.29
N MET A 108 -2.59 9.12 2.87
CA MET A 108 -3.05 10.45 3.28
C MET A 108 -3.25 10.48 4.79
N GLU A 109 -2.86 11.59 5.43
CA GLU A 109 -3.15 11.79 6.85
C GLU A 109 -4.66 11.90 7.10
N GLN A 110 -5.12 11.16 8.09
CA GLN A 110 -6.48 11.21 8.58
C GLN A 110 -6.79 12.57 9.21
N HIS A 111 -8.01 13.07 8.99
CA HIS A 111 -8.42 14.37 9.53
C HIS A 111 -8.55 14.36 11.07
N TYR A 112 -8.98 13.23 11.64
CA TYR A 112 -9.10 13.03 13.08
C TYR A 112 -7.81 12.48 13.68
N SER A 113 -6.76 13.30 13.68
CA SER A 113 -5.41 12.91 14.08
C SER A 113 -5.31 12.40 15.53
N GLN A 114 -6.27 12.74 16.39
CA GLN A 114 -6.35 12.22 17.77
C GLN A 114 -6.54 10.71 17.85
N HIS A 115 -6.98 10.06 16.76
CA HIS A 115 -7.15 8.61 16.67
C HIS A 115 -6.00 7.93 15.93
N ASN A 116 -4.95 8.66 15.56
CA ASN A 116 -3.82 8.07 14.86
C ASN A 116 -3.01 7.15 15.78
N MET A 117 -2.45 6.09 15.20
CA MET A 117 -1.50 5.24 15.90
C MET A 117 -0.23 6.05 16.22
N PRO A 118 0.27 6.05 17.48
CA PRO A 118 1.39 6.90 17.90
C PRO A 118 2.66 6.76 17.05
N ASP A 119 3.05 5.53 16.72
CA ASP A 119 4.27 5.25 15.94
C ASP A 119 4.02 5.27 14.42
N PHE A 120 2.76 5.33 13.99
CA PHE A 120 2.33 5.28 12.60
C PHE A 120 1.21 6.29 12.35
N PRO A 121 1.51 7.59 12.28
CA PRO A 121 0.49 8.65 12.20
C PRO A 121 -0.35 8.62 10.92
N MET A 122 0.08 7.87 9.89
CA MET A 122 -0.70 7.63 8.67
C MET A 122 -1.81 6.58 8.86
N ILE A 123 -1.88 5.94 10.03
CA ILE A 123 -2.85 4.90 10.36
C ILE A 123 -3.81 5.47 11.39
N GLY A 124 -5.06 5.69 10.98
CA GLY A 124 -6.17 5.98 11.90
C GLY A 124 -6.70 4.70 12.54
N LEU A 125 -6.87 4.71 13.85
CA LEU A 125 -7.45 3.59 14.59
C LEU A 125 -8.96 3.78 14.72
N ILE A 126 -9.71 2.73 14.38
CA ILE A 126 -11.16 2.66 14.52
C ILE A 126 -11.47 1.56 15.53
N TRP A 127 -12.16 1.92 16.62
CA TRP A 127 -12.63 0.96 17.61
C TRP A 127 -14.01 1.37 18.12
N HIS A 128 -14.80 0.37 18.52
CA HIS A 128 -16.08 0.57 19.19
C HIS A 128 -15.95 0.11 20.64
N ARG A 129 -15.36 0.96 21.49
CA ARG A 129 -15.36 0.79 22.96
C ARG A 129 -16.12 1.95 23.59
N ASN A 130 -16.77 1.70 24.72
CA ASN A 130 -17.39 2.72 25.58
C ASN A 130 -18.45 3.62 24.91
N GLY A 131 -19.35 3.05 24.10
CA GLY A 131 -20.52 3.77 23.58
C GLY A 131 -20.28 4.63 22.32
N GLN A 132 -19.13 4.49 21.66
CA GLN A 132 -18.92 5.07 20.34
C GLN A 132 -19.80 4.38 19.29
N GLN A 133 -20.63 5.16 18.61
CA GLN A 133 -21.55 4.65 17.59
C GLN A 133 -20.80 4.33 16.29
N PRO A 134 -21.23 3.28 15.55
CA PRO A 134 -20.73 3.03 14.21
C PRO A 134 -21.04 4.19 13.26
N ALA A 135 -20.26 4.28 12.17
CA ALA A 135 -20.63 5.12 11.05
C ALA A 135 -21.87 4.50 10.37
N GLU A 136 -23.05 4.99 10.72
CA GLU A 136 -24.33 4.42 10.25
C GLU A 136 -24.86 5.07 8.96
N GLN A 137 -24.23 6.15 8.50
CA GLN A 137 -24.69 6.91 7.34
C GLN A 137 -23.90 6.55 6.08
N TRP A 138 -24.59 6.44 4.95
CA TRP A 138 -23.95 6.32 3.64
C TRP A 138 -23.13 7.58 3.36
N HIS A 139 -21.83 7.40 3.09
CA HIS A 139 -20.92 8.49 2.77
C HIS A 139 -19.81 8.01 1.83
N THR A 140 -19.03 8.97 1.36
CA THR A 140 -17.73 8.75 0.74
C THR A 140 -16.72 9.63 1.47
N ASP A 141 -15.53 9.10 1.74
CA ASP A 141 -14.57 9.77 2.61
C ASP A 141 -14.05 11.08 2.02
N HIS A 142 -13.96 12.10 2.86
CA HIS A 142 -13.27 13.36 2.58
C HIS A 142 -13.67 14.09 1.28
N THR A 143 -14.96 14.07 0.92
CA THR A 143 -15.49 14.88 -0.22
C THR A 143 -15.29 16.37 -0.07
N ASN A 144 -14.96 16.84 1.14
CA ASN A 144 -14.64 18.22 1.46
C ASN A 144 -13.24 18.67 1.01
N ARG A 145 -12.37 17.76 0.55
CA ARG A 145 -11.05 18.12 0.02
C ARG A 145 -11.12 18.37 -1.47
N GLU A 146 -10.28 19.28 -1.97
CA GLU A 146 -10.12 19.54 -3.42
C GLU A 146 -9.77 18.27 -4.20
N ARG A 147 -8.95 17.41 -3.59
CA ARG A 147 -8.57 16.10 -4.11
C ARG A 147 -8.91 15.02 -3.06
N PRO A 148 -10.15 14.50 -3.07
CA PRO A 148 -10.54 13.41 -2.17
C PRO A 148 -9.67 12.16 -2.38
N PRO A 149 -9.59 11.27 -1.37
CA PRO A 149 -8.85 10.03 -1.49
C PRO A 149 -9.41 9.17 -2.63
N ALA A 150 -8.53 8.57 -3.43
CA ALA A 150 -8.93 7.67 -4.51
C ALA A 150 -9.44 6.31 -3.98
N ALA A 151 -9.01 5.93 -2.78
CA ALA A 151 -9.39 4.69 -2.12
C ALA A 151 -9.20 4.82 -0.61
N THR A 152 -9.99 4.06 0.14
CA THR A 152 -9.81 3.82 1.57
C THR A 152 -9.49 2.33 1.77
N ILE A 153 -8.53 2.04 2.63
CA ILE A 153 -8.16 0.69 3.03
C ILE A 153 -8.49 0.51 4.50
N LEU A 154 -9.10 -0.63 4.83
CA LEU A 154 -9.47 -1.01 6.20
C LEU A 154 -8.86 -2.38 6.48
N TYR A 155 -8.27 -2.54 7.66
CA TYR A 155 -7.68 -3.79 8.12
C TYR A 155 -8.28 -4.17 9.47
N GLY A 156 -8.91 -5.35 9.52
CA GLY A 156 -9.56 -5.84 10.74
C GLY A 156 -8.53 -6.48 11.68
N VAL A 157 -8.33 -5.86 12.84
CA VAL A 157 -7.43 -6.36 13.90
C VAL A 157 -8.19 -7.23 14.89
N GLU A 158 -9.29 -6.71 15.42
CA GLU A 158 -10.23 -7.43 16.28
C GLU A 158 -11.62 -7.29 15.66
N ILE A 159 -12.21 -8.40 15.21
CA ILE A 159 -13.52 -8.42 14.55
C ILE A 159 -14.48 -9.28 15.38
N PRO A 160 -15.71 -8.81 15.68
CA PRO A 160 -16.69 -9.62 16.38
C PRO A 160 -17.09 -10.86 15.56
N SER A 161 -17.49 -11.94 16.23
CA SER A 161 -17.94 -13.17 15.57
C SER A 161 -19.24 -13.01 14.75
N ALA A 162 -20.00 -11.95 15.02
CA ALA A 162 -21.20 -11.57 14.28
C ALA A 162 -21.42 -10.05 14.35
N GLY A 163 -22.07 -9.50 13.31
CA GLY A 163 -22.30 -8.06 13.18
C GLY A 163 -21.08 -7.28 12.67
N GLY A 164 -21.17 -5.95 12.62
CA GLY A 164 -20.07 -5.08 12.20
C GLY A 164 -19.74 -5.10 10.70
N GLY A 165 -20.67 -5.56 9.86
CA GLY A 165 -20.48 -5.59 8.41
C GLY A 165 -20.40 -4.18 7.82
N THR A 166 -19.54 -4.01 6.82
CA THR A 166 -19.43 -2.77 6.03
C THR A 166 -20.13 -2.97 4.69
N SER A 167 -21.02 -2.04 4.33
CA SER A 167 -21.70 -2.04 3.03
C SER A 167 -21.06 -1.02 2.09
N VAL A 168 -21.01 -1.34 0.80
CA VAL A 168 -20.49 -0.47 -0.26
C VAL A 168 -21.52 -0.37 -1.38
N ALA A 169 -21.67 0.82 -1.98
CA ALA A 169 -22.62 1.08 -3.06
C ALA A 169 -21.89 1.45 -4.37
N ASN A 170 -22.40 0.95 -5.49
CA ASN A 170 -21.89 1.31 -6.82
C ASN A 170 -22.61 2.57 -7.33
N MET A 171 -22.00 3.73 -7.09
CA MET A 171 -22.53 5.02 -7.56
C MET A 171 -22.47 5.20 -9.09
N ARG A 172 -21.60 4.48 -9.80
CA ARG A 172 -21.59 4.47 -11.28
C ARG A 172 -22.85 3.80 -11.82
N ALA A 173 -23.20 2.63 -11.27
CA ALA A 173 -24.41 1.92 -11.63
C ALA A 173 -25.66 2.70 -11.22
N ALA A 174 -25.66 3.32 -10.03
CA ALA A 174 -26.75 4.17 -9.58
C ALA A 174 -27.00 5.34 -10.55
N TYR A 175 -25.94 6.05 -10.97
CA TYR A 175 -26.04 7.13 -11.95
C TYR A 175 -26.60 6.65 -13.30
N LEU A 176 -26.10 5.52 -13.82
CA LEU A 176 -26.56 4.96 -15.09
C LEU A 176 -28.00 4.43 -15.04
N ALA A 177 -28.52 4.10 -13.87
CA ALA A 177 -29.91 3.66 -13.69
C ALA A 177 -30.92 4.82 -13.72
N LEU A 178 -30.46 6.07 -13.60
CA LEU A 178 -31.34 7.24 -13.66
C LEU A 178 -31.93 7.43 -15.07
N PRO A 179 -33.16 7.97 -15.19
CA PRO A 179 -33.69 8.47 -16.46
C PRO A 179 -32.74 9.45 -17.15
N GLU A 180 -32.74 9.47 -18.48
CA GLU A 180 -31.78 10.26 -19.26
C GLU A 180 -31.92 11.77 -19.03
N ASP A 181 -33.15 12.26 -18.84
CA ASP A 181 -33.44 13.64 -18.50
C ASP A 181 -32.90 14.03 -17.12
N GLU A 182 -33.00 13.15 -16.12
CA GLU A 182 -32.42 13.40 -14.81
C GLU A 182 -30.89 13.38 -14.85
N ARG A 183 -30.26 12.47 -15.60
CA ARG A 183 -28.80 12.50 -15.82
C ARG A 183 -28.35 13.81 -16.44
N ARG A 184 -28.99 14.24 -17.55
CA ARG A 184 -28.68 15.52 -18.22
C ARG A 184 -28.84 16.72 -17.29
N ARG A 185 -29.85 16.70 -16.43
CA ARG A 185 -30.04 17.74 -15.41
C ARG A 185 -28.86 17.78 -14.44
N LEU A 186 -28.49 16.62 -13.87
CA LEU A 186 -27.40 16.49 -12.89
C LEU A 186 -26.02 16.87 -13.45
N GLU A 187 -25.75 16.65 -14.74
CA GLU A 187 -24.47 17.00 -15.39
C GLU A 187 -24.10 18.48 -15.28
N SER A 188 -25.10 19.36 -15.12
CA SER A 188 -24.91 20.80 -15.00
C SER A 188 -24.75 21.28 -13.54
N LEU A 189 -24.97 20.41 -12.56
CA LEU A 189 -25.02 20.78 -11.16
C LEU A 189 -23.69 20.55 -10.46
N THR A 190 -23.44 21.36 -9.44
CA THR A 190 -22.31 21.22 -8.53
C THR A 190 -22.80 21.16 -7.10
N THR A 191 -22.05 20.45 -6.25
CA THR A 191 -22.32 20.36 -4.81
C THR A 191 -21.20 21.03 -4.04
N PHE A 192 -21.55 21.74 -2.98
CA PHE A 192 -20.60 22.16 -1.96
C PHE A 192 -20.50 21.08 -0.89
N ASN A 193 -19.29 20.57 -0.65
CA ASN A 193 -19.00 19.60 0.40
C ASN A 193 -18.10 20.26 1.44
N GLY A 194 -18.59 20.45 2.65
CA GLY A 194 -17.84 20.98 3.79
C GLY A 194 -17.90 20.02 4.97
N LEU A 195 -17.03 20.20 5.95
CA LEU A 195 -17.21 19.61 7.28
C LEU A 195 -17.89 20.67 8.15
N ASP A 196 -18.98 20.30 8.81
CA ASP A 196 -19.62 21.17 9.78
C ASP A 196 -18.61 21.46 10.91
N GLY A 197 -18.11 22.70 10.95
CA GLY A 197 -17.04 23.08 11.88
C GLY A 197 -16.33 24.40 11.59
N HIS A 198 -16.42 24.94 10.37
CA HIS A 198 -15.90 26.28 10.06
C HIS A 198 -16.89 27.05 9.18
N ALA A 199 -17.84 27.71 9.85
CA ALA A 199 -18.39 28.95 9.32
C ALA A 199 -17.39 30.06 9.68
N ASP A 200 -16.67 30.55 8.68
CA ASP A 200 -16.12 31.91 8.64
C ASP A 200 -16.55 32.54 7.31
#